data_AF-A0A1N7G7M8-F1
#
_entry.id   AF-A0A1N7G7M8-F1
#
_cell.length_a   1.000
_cell.length_b   1.000
_cell.length_c   1.000
_cell.angle_alpha   90.00
_cell.angle_beta   90.00
_cell.angle_gamma   90.00
#
_symmetry.space_group_name_H-M   'P 1'
#
loop_
_entity.id
_entity.type
_entity.pdbx_description
1 polymer ?
#
loop_
_entity_poly.entity_id
_entity_poly.type
_entity_poly.pdbx_seq_one_letter_code
_entity_poly.pdbx_strand_id
1 'polypeptide(L)'
;MQPKTKTHEAFEELNGYQGLTNPDSFKYLSWLHSGKNLVKTNAVDGYVLQGFANMVMGHADLAVANMKTAHLLKDDLASYNYAVALFNVGNSAESYQVCLDLIKKDPSNQMAVIVAIGNANRSLSIEMLERALALTDVDSEYIKSQSEKTMQFITATLECLQRIGLPKDKFVYMTGLLMKFLSSRYFGACHLDIGVSQTEAGNILSMDVYLYNVASDDCLRFDDEFLDVLIDDKNLDYNDYKDVMIHLVPAEYSDLEPA
;
A
#
# COMPACT_ATOMS: atom_id res chain seq x y z
N MET A 1 25.78 16.09 -18.28
CA MET A 1 24.79 15.46 -17.38
C MET A 1 25.06 15.97 -15.98
N GLN A 2 24.06 16.56 -15.32
CA GLN A 2 24.17 16.88 -13.89
C GLN A 2 24.09 15.57 -13.08
N PRO A 3 24.85 15.42 -11.98
CA PRO A 3 24.76 14.24 -11.11
C PRO A 3 23.39 14.18 -10.45
N LYS A 4 22.82 12.97 -10.37
CA LYS A 4 21.56 12.70 -9.67
C LYS A 4 21.75 12.94 -8.17
N THR A 5 20.71 13.45 -7.48
CA THR A 5 20.74 13.52 -6.02
C THR A 5 20.59 12.12 -5.44
N LYS A 6 21.13 11.88 -4.24
CA LYS A 6 20.95 10.59 -3.54
C LYS A 6 19.48 10.23 -3.35
N THR A 7 18.61 11.22 -3.16
CA THR A 7 17.17 11.02 -3.02
C THR A 7 16.55 10.52 -4.32
N HIS A 8 17.01 11.01 -5.46
CA HIS A 8 16.57 10.52 -6.77
C HIS A 8 17.07 9.11 -7.06
N GLU A 9 18.33 8.79 -6.72
CA GLU A 9 18.87 7.42 -6.83
C GLU A 9 18.07 6.44 -5.96
N ALA A 10 17.76 6.84 -4.71
CA ALA A 10 16.93 6.04 -3.82
C ALA A 10 15.51 5.82 -4.38
N PHE A 11 14.90 6.86 -4.96
CA PHE A 11 13.58 6.74 -5.60
C PHE A 11 13.59 5.73 -6.77
N GLU A 12 14.57 5.82 -7.67
CA GLU A 12 14.68 4.91 -8.81
C GLU A 12 14.87 3.45 -8.37
N GLU A 13 15.66 3.22 -7.32
CA GLU A 13 15.83 1.90 -6.75
C GLU A 13 14.53 1.36 -6.16
N LEU A 14 13.81 2.18 -5.39
CA LEU A 14 12.60 1.74 -4.72
C LEU A 14 11.44 1.50 -5.68
N ASN A 15 11.40 2.17 -6.84
CA ASN A 15 10.38 1.91 -7.86
C ASN A 15 10.41 0.48 -8.41
N GLY A 16 11.56 -0.22 -8.30
CA GLY A 16 11.69 -1.63 -8.71
C GLY A 16 11.86 -2.60 -7.54
N TYR A 17 11.89 -2.11 -6.29
CA TYR A 17 12.16 -2.95 -5.14
C TYR A 17 10.87 -3.56 -4.59
N GLN A 18 10.89 -4.88 -4.45
CA GLN A 18 9.85 -5.65 -3.78
C GLN A 18 10.53 -6.73 -2.93
N GLY A 19 10.23 -6.81 -1.65
CA GLY A 19 10.80 -7.82 -0.76
C GLY A 19 10.77 -7.46 0.72
N LEU A 20 11.43 -8.29 1.52
CA LEU A 20 11.50 -8.14 2.97
C LEU A 20 12.24 -6.86 3.37
N THR A 21 11.71 -6.17 4.39
CA THR A 21 12.41 -5.05 5.01
C THR A 21 13.70 -5.52 5.68
N ASN A 22 14.73 -4.68 5.67
CA ASN A 22 16.03 -5.00 6.26
C ASN A 22 16.51 -3.85 7.15
N PRO A 23 16.21 -3.88 8.47
CA PRO A 23 16.61 -2.83 9.41
C PRO A 23 18.12 -2.69 9.57
N ASP A 24 18.90 -3.74 9.28
CA ASP A 24 20.35 -3.78 9.49
C ASP A 24 21.15 -3.49 8.22
N SER A 25 20.47 -3.17 7.11
CA SER A 25 21.12 -2.84 5.85
C SER A 25 22.00 -1.60 5.98
N PHE A 26 23.32 -1.78 5.83
CA PHE A 26 24.29 -0.69 5.84
C PHE A 26 23.94 0.41 4.82
N LYS A 27 23.35 0.03 3.69
CA LYS A 27 22.88 0.96 2.66
C LYS A 27 21.80 1.89 3.18
N TYR A 28 20.76 1.34 3.81
CA TYR A 28 19.63 2.12 4.31
C TYR A 28 20.03 2.97 5.53
N LEU A 29 20.93 2.46 6.38
CA LEU A 29 21.57 3.25 7.44
C LEU A 29 22.36 4.45 6.87
N SER A 30 23.09 4.25 5.77
CA SER A 30 23.81 5.31 5.06
C SER A 30 22.87 6.35 4.44
N TRP A 31 21.72 5.93 3.90
CA TRP A 31 20.66 6.82 3.43
C TRP A 31 20.10 7.66 4.58
N LEU A 32 19.78 7.04 5.71
CA LEU A 32 19.28 7.75 6.90
C LEU A 32 20.29 8.81 7.39
N HIS A 33 21.58 8.46 7.46
CA HIS A 33 22.63 9.42 7.83
C HIS A 33 22.77 10.55 6.80
N SER A 34 22.76 10.20 5.50
CA SER A 34 22.84 11.18 4.42
C SER A 34 21.65 12.14 4.43
N GLY A 35 20.44 11.62 4.65
CA GLY A 35 19.22 12.42 4.73
C GLY A 35 19.26 13.42 5.89
N LYS A 36 19.72 13.00 7.08
CA LYS A 36 19.92 13.91 8.23
C LYS A 36 20.87 15.08 7.91
N ASN A 37 21.94 14.82 7.16
CA ASN A 37 22.85 15.88 6.72
C ASN A 37 22.21 16.77 5.65
N LEU A 38 21.49 16.17 4.71
CA LEU A 38 20.84 16.86 3.61
C LEU A 38 19.74 17.82 4.07
N VAL A 39 19.07 17.55 5.21
CA VAL A 39 18.06 18.47 5.78
C VAL A 39 18.59 19.90 5.95
N LYS A 40 19.90 20.08 6.19
CA LYS A 40 20.53 21.39 6.39
C LYS A 40 20.65 22.23 5.11
N THR A 41 20.63 21.59 3.94
CA THR A 41 20.89 22.25 2.64
C THR A 41 19.75 22.06 1.65
N ASN A 42 19.04 20.94 1.73
CA ASN A 42 17.81 20.64 0.99
C ASN A 42 16.88 19.82 1.89
N ALA A 43 16.00 20.51 2.61
CA ALA A 43 15.10 19.91 3.59
C ALA A 43 14.16 18.86 2.98
N VAL A 44 13.59 19.14 1.81
CA VAL A 44 12.67 18.22 1.11
C VAL A 44 13.38 16.90 0.83
N ASP A 45 14.50 16.95 0.11
CA ASP A 45 15.25 15.74 -0.25
C ASP A 45 15.75 14.99 0.99
N GLY A 46 16.15 15.72 2.04
CA GLY A 46 16.64 15.15 3.28
C GLY A 46 15.57 14.37 4.04
N TYR A 47 14.34 14.90 4.12
CA TYR A 47 13.23 14.19 4.76
C TYR A 47 12.71 13.03 3.89
N VAL A 48 12.62 13.22 2.56
CA VAL A 48 12.21 12.14 1.66
C VAL A 48 13.19 10.95 1.73
N LEU A 49 14.51 11.21 1.71
CA LEU A 49 15.50 10.15 1.82
C LEU A 49 15.45 9.41 3.18
N GLN A 50 15.20 10.14 4.27
CA GLN A 50 14.95 9.52 5.58
C GLN A 50 13.66 8.69 5.56
N GLY A 51 12.62 9.15 4.89
CA GLY A 51 11.37 8.43 4.71
C GLY A 51 11.57 7.11 3.97
N PHE A 52 12.24 7.16 2.83
CA PHE A 52 12.59 5.97 2.04
C PHE A 52 13.37 4.96 2.86
N ALA A 53 14.45 5.39 3.53
CA ALA A 53 15.26 4.51 4.38
C ALA A 53 14.42 3.85 5.48
N ASN A 54 13.62 4.62 6.21
CA ASN A 54 12.78 4.06 7.27
C ASN A 54 11.75 3.05 6.74
N MET A 55 11.20 3.26 5.54
CA MET A 55 10.21 2.34 4.99
C MET A 55 10.82 0.97 4.67
N VAL A 56 11.97 0.91 3.99
CA VAL A 56 12.66 -0.36 3.70
C VAL A 56 13.34 -0.98 4.92
N MET A 57 13.50 -0.23 6.01
CA MET A 57 13.94 -0.75 7.30
C MET A 57 12.77 -1.27 8.17
N GLY A 58 11.51 -1.15 7.72
CA GLY A 58 10.33 -1.57 8.48
C GLY A 58 9.88 -0.58 9.57
N HIS A 59 10.43 0.63 9.58
CA HIS A 59 10.04 1.71 10.49
C HIS A 59 8.97 2.61 9.87
N ALA A 60 7.84 2.03 9.51
CA ALA A 60 6.81 2.69 8.69
C ALA A 60 6.27 4.00 9.30
N ASP A 61 6.05 4.05 10.61
CA ASP A 61 5.58 5.26 11.30
C ASP A 61 6.58 6.42 11.18
N LEU A 62 7.88 6.14 11.34
CA LEU A 62 8.94 7.12 11.14
C LEU A 62 9.03 7.56 9.69
N ALA A 63 8.80 6.64 8.75
CA ALA A 63 8.80 6.95 7.33
C ALA A 63 7.66 7.92 6.97
N VAL A 64 6.44 7.64 7.43
CA VAL A 64 5.27 8.51 7.25
C VAL A 64 5.51 9.89 7.88
N ALA A 65 6.07 9.95 9.09
CA ALA A 65 6.38 11.21 9.77
C ALA A 65 7.41 12.06 8.99
N ASN A 66 8.46 11.43 8.44
CA ASN A 66 9.44 12.12 7.60
C ASN A 66 8.81 12.63 6.30
N MET A 67 8.03 11.79 5.60
CA MET A 67 7.35 12.19 4.37
C MET A 67 6.32 13.30 4.60
N LYS A 68 5.58 13.27 5.72
CA LYS A 68 4.68 14.35 6.14
C LYS A 68 5.44 15.66 6.29
N THR A 69 6.59 15.63 6.95
CA THR A 69 7.43 16.82 7.13
C THR A 69 7.89 17.38 5.79
N ALA A 70 8.28 16.53 4.84
CA ALA A 70 8.62 16.94 3.48
C ALA A 70 7.41 17.54 2.73
N HIS A 71 6.26 16.88 2.79
CA HIS A 71 5.00 17.34 2.19
C HIS A 71 4.59 18.74 2.68
N LEU A 72 4.76 19.04 3.98
CA LEU A 72 4.46 20.36 4.54
C LEU A 72 5.33 21.50 3.97
N LEU A 73 6.43 21.19 3.30
CA LEU A 73 7.24 22.16 2.55
C LEU A 73 6.65 22.51 1.17
N LYS A 74 5.48 21.95 0.83
CA LYS A 74 4.70 22.21 -0.39
C LYS A 74 5.39 21.84 -1.70
N ASP A 75 6.21 20.80 -1.65
CA ASP A 75 6.78 20.14 -2.83
C ASP A 75 5.86 19.03 -3.33
N ASP A 76 5.63 18.95 -4.65
CA ASP A 76 4.67 18.02 -5.24
C ASP A 76 5.17 16.58 -5.20
N LEU A 77 6.47 16.35 -5.43
CA LEU A 77 7.06 15.03 -5.36
C LEU A 77 7.08 14.51 -3.91
N ALA A 78 7.38 15.38 -2.95
CA ALA A 78 7.27 15.06 -1.53
C ALA A 78 5.82 14.72 -1.11
N SER A 79 4.85 15.46 -1.65
CA SER A 79 3.43 15.19 -1.43
C SER A 79 3.00 13.84 -2.01
N TYR A 80 3.48 13.50 -3.20
CA TYR A 80 3.28 12.18 -3.79
C TYR A 80 3.89 11.07 -2.91
N ASN A 81 5.13 11.23 -2.48
CA ASN A 81 5.80 10.25 -1.61
C ASN A 81 5.09 10.10 -0.25
N TYR A 82 4.50 11.18 0.28
CA TYR A 82 3.65 11.13 1.47
C TYR A 82 2.37 10.33 1.22
N ALA A 83 1.69 10.55 0.09
CA ALA A 83 0.51 9.78 -0.28
C ALA A 83 0.83 8.28 -0.43
N VAL A 84 1.97 7.92 -1.04
CA VAL A 84 2.44 6.53 -1.16
C VAL A 84 2.75 5.94 0.21
N ALA A 85 3.43 6.68 1.11
CA ALA A 85 3.72 6.21 2.45
C ALA A 85 2.45 5.95 3.26
N LEU A 86 1.48 6.87 3.21
CA LEU A 86 0.17 6.72 3.82
C LEU A 86 -0.59 5.52 3.26
N PHE A 87 -0.55 5.34 1.94
CA PHE A 87 -1.11 4.18 1.28
C PHE A 87 -0.47 2.92 1.87
N ASN A 88 0.85 2.76 1.82
CA ASN A 88 1.54 1.55 2.28
C ASN A 88 1.22 1.15 3.74
N VAL A 89 0.95 2.10 4.64
CA VAL A 89 0.58 1.80 6.04
C VAL A 89 -0.93 1.60 6.27
N GLY A 90 -1.74 1.58 5.21
CA GLY A 90 -3.18 1.38 5.28
C GLY A 90 -4.00 2.64 5.60
N ASN A 91 -3.40 3.83 5.63
CA ASN A 91 -4.14 5.09 5.84
C ASN A 91 -4.70 5.63 4.51
N SER A 92 -5.68 4.91 3.96
CA SER A 92 -6.21 5.19 2.63
C SER A 92 -6.99 6.50 2.52
N ALA A 93 -7.69 6.91 3.57
CA ALA A 93 -8.47 8.14 3.55
C ALA A 93 -7.57 9.38 3.41
N GLU A 94 -6.51 9.48 4.22
CA GLU A 94 -5.56 10.60 4.12
C GLU A 94 -4.74 10.54 2.83
N SER A 95 -4.30 9.33 2.43
CA SER A 95 -3.58 9.13 1.16
C SER A 95 -4.39 9.64 -0.03
N TYR A 96 -5.64 9.21 -0.13
CA TYR A 96 -6.53 9.60 -1.22
C TYR A 96 -6.77 11.12 -1.26
N GLN A 97 -6.94 11.75 -0.10
CA GLN A 97 -7.12 13.21 -0.05
C GLN A 97 -5.89 13.95 -0.58
N VAL A 98 -4.68 13.52 -0.23
CA VAL A 98 -3.43 14.09 -0.78
C VAL A 98 -3.36 13.87 -2.29
N CYS A 99 -3.73 12.69 -2.79
CA CYS A 99 -3.79 12.42 -4.23
C CYS A 99 -4.77 13.35 -4.95
N LEU A 100 -5.97 13.57 -4.41
CA LEU A 100 -6.95 14.47 -5.01
C LEU A 100 -6.44 15.90 -5.10
N ASP A 101 -5.72 16.38 -4.08
CA ASP A 101 -5.17 17.73 -4.09
C ASP A 101 -4.04 17.87 -5.12
N LEU A 102 -3.24 16.83 -5.32
CA LEU A 102 -2.25 16.76 -6.41
C LEU A 102 -2.91 16.75 -7.80
N ILE A 103 -3.95 15.93 -8.01
CA ILE A 103 -4.66 15.85 -9.29
C ILE A 103 -5.37 17.16 -9.62
N LYS A 104 -5.97 17.84 -8.64
CA LYS A 104 -6.58 19.16 -8.87
C LYS A 104 -5.55 20.23 -9.25
N LYS A 105 -4.35 20.14 -8.68
CA LYS A 105 -3.25 21.08 -8.99
C LYS A 105 -2.68 20.80 -10.39
N ASP A 106 -2.53 19.53 -10.73
CA ASP A 106 -2.08 19.05 -12.03
C ASP A 106 -2.91 17.82 -12.48
N PRO A 107 -3.95 18.03 -13.30
CA PRO A 107 -4.81 16.96 -13.81
C PRO A 107 -4.07 15.90 -14.63
N SER A 108 -2.86 16.18 -15.11
CA SER A 108 -2.01 15.27 -15.87
C SER A 108 -1.11 14.38 -15.00
N ASN A 109 -1.16 14.54 -13.67
CA ASN A 109 -0.32 13.80 -12.74
C ASN A 109 -0.75 12.33 -12.62
N GLN A 110 -0.25 11.51 -13.56
CA GLN A 110 -0.54 10.08 -13.64
C GLN A 110 -0.15 9.32 -12.35
N MET A 111 0.94 9.69 -11.69
CA MET A 111 1.39 9.01 -10.47
C MET A 111 0.36 9.16 -9.33
N ALA A 112 -0.19 10.36 -9.15
CA ALA A 112 -1.22 10.60 -8.14
C ALA A 112 -2.53 9.85 -8.47
N VAL A 113 -2.89 9.76 -9.77
CA VAL A 113 -4.07 8.99 -10.21
C VAL A 113 -3.93 7.50 -9.90
N ILE A 114 -2.75 6.90 -10.15
CA ILE A 114 -2.49 5.48 -9.85
C ILE A 114 -2.70 5.19 -8.36
N VAL A 115 -2.16 6.04 -7.49
CA VAL A 115 -2.32 5.87 -6.03
C VAL A 115 -3.77 6.13 -5.61
N ALA A 116 -4.49 7.06 -6.24
CA ALA A 116 -5.91 7.28 -5.99
C ALA A 116 -6.78 6.06 -6.36
N ILE A 117 -6.49 5.41 -7.49
CA ILE A 117 -7.15 4.15 -7.91
C ILE A 117 -6.87 3.05 -6.88
N GLY A 118 -5.61 2.90 -6.44
CA GLY A 118 -5.25 1.94 -5.39
C GLY A 118 -6.02 2.17 -4.08
N ASN A 119 -6.20 3.44 -3.68
CA ASN A 119 -6.99 3.79 -2.50
C ASN A 119 -8.49 3.45 -2.66
N ALA A 120 -9.04 3.64 -3.85
CA ALA A 120 -10.42 3.25 -4.17
C ALA A 120 -10.59 1.72 -4.09
N ASN A 121 -9.62 0.97 -4.61
CA ASN A 121 -9.55 -0.48 -4.51
C ASN A 121 -9.55 -0.94 -3.03
N ARG A 122 -8.62 -0.44 -2.20
CA ARG A 122 -8.54 -0.80 -0.78
C ARG A 122 -9.76 -0.41 0.05
N SER A 123 -10.40 0.71 -0.30
CA SER A 123 -11.60 1.19 0.40
C SER A 123 -12.89 0.56 -0.14
N LEU A 124 -12.80 -0.34 -1.13
CA LEU A 124 -13.92 -0.90 -1.89
C LEU A 124 -14.92 0.18 -2.34
N SER A 125 -14.42 1.30 -2.87
CA SER A 125 -15.22 2.50 -3.14
C SER A 125 -15.20 2.91 -4.61
N ILE A 126 -16.28 2.58 -5.31
CA ILE A 126 -16.53 3.01 -6.70
C ILE A 126 -16.60 4.54 -6.79
N GLU A 127 -17.22 5.20 -5.82
CA GLU A 127 -17.31 6.67 -5.77
C GLU A 127 -15.91 7.32 -5.74
N MET A 128 -14.97 6.76 -4.97
CA MET A 128 -13.58 7.26 -4.93
C MET A 128 -12.89 7.08 -6.29
N LEU A 129 -13.13 5.97 -6.98
CA LEU A 129 -12.60 5.73 -8.31
C LEU A 129 -13.15 6.76 -9.31
N GLU A 130 -14.47 6.87 -9.41
CA GLU A 130 -15.16 7.79 -10.31
C GLU A 130 -14.73 9.25 -10.08
N ARG A 131 -14.62 9.66 -8.81
CA ARG A 131 -14.19 11.01 -8.46
C ARG A 131 -12.75 11.30 -8.88
N ALA A 132 -11.82 10.36 -8.73
CA ALA A 132 -10.45 10.55 -9.19
C ALA A 132 -10.38 10.65 -10.72
N LEU A 133 -11.14 9.80 -11.43
CA LEU A 133 -11.22 9.80 -12.89
C LEU A 133 -11.88 11.05 -13.47
N ALA A 134 -12.87 11.62 -12.76
CA ALA A 134 -13.52 12.86 -13.17
C ALA A 134 -12.63 14.10 -13.05
N LEU A 135 -11.53 14.02 -12.30
CA LEU A 135 -10.62 15.14 -12.04
C LEU A 135 -9.35 15.10 -12.91
N THR A 136 -9.06 13.99 -13.59
CA THR A 136 -7.82 13.82 -14.35
C THR A 136 -8.01 14.04 -15.85
N ASP A 137 -6.98 14.60 -16.49
CA ASP A 137 -6.86 14.72 -17.94
C ASP A 137 -5.92 13.63 -18.52
N VAL A 138 -5.54 12.63 -17.73
CA VAL A 138 -4.64 11.54 -18.16
C VAL A 138 -5.37 10.60 -19.12
N ASP A 139 -5.08 10.74 -20.42
CA ASP A 139 -5.48 9.77 -21.44
C ASP A 139 -4.43 8.66 -21.57
N SER A 140 -4.60 7.60 -20.78
CA SER A 140 -3.67 6.46 -20.73
C SER A 140 -4.43 5.14 -20.75
N GLU A 141 -4.08 4.24 -21.68
CA GLU A 141 -4.62 2.88 -21.72
C GLU A 141 -4.35 2.13 -20.40
N TYR A 142 -3.21 2.39 -19.77
CA TYR A 142 -2.89 1.82 -18.47
C TYR A 142 -3.89 2.27 -17.40
N ILE A 143 -4.18 3.57 -17.30
CA ILE A 143 -5.16 4.09 -16.33
C ILE A 143 -6.56 3.53 -16.59
N LYS A 144 -6.98 3.43 -17.85
CA LYS A 144 -8.26 2.82 -18.23
C LYS A 144 -8.33 1.37 -17.77
N SER A 145 -7.32 0.57 -18.12
CA SER A 145 -7.24 -0.85 -17.73
C SER A 145 -7.23 -1.04 -16.20
N GLN A 146 -6.44 -0.25 -15.47
CA GLN A 146 -6.40 -0.34 -14.00
C GLN A 146 -7.72 0.07 -13.35
N SER A 147 -8.43 1.04 -13.93
CA SER A 147 -9.76 1.46 -13.46
C SER A 147 -10.81 0.38 -13.68
N GLU A 148 -10.81 -0.25 -14.85
CA GLU A 148 -11.72 -1.37 -15.16
C GLU A 148 -11.47 -2.58 -14.25
N LYS A 149 -10.21 -2.98 -14.08
CA LYS A 149 -9.82 -4.05 -13.15
C LYS A 149 -10.24 -3.73 -11.71
N THR A 150 -10.05 -2.48 -11.28
CA THR A 150 -10.47 -2.03 -9.94
C THR A 150 -11.99 -2.08 -9.78
N MET A 151 -12.76 -1.65 -10.78
CA MET A 151 -14.22 -1.72 -10.74
C MET A 151 -14.72 -3.17 -10.62
N GLN A 152 -14.14 -4.08 -11.41
CA GLN A 152 -14.47 -5.50 -11.39
C GLN A 152 -14.13 -6.12 -10.02
N PHE A 153 -12.93 -5.85 -9.51
CA PHE A 153 -12.50 -6.32 -8.20
C PHE A 153 -13.41 -5.83 -7.07
N ILE A 154 -13.73 -4.53 -7.04
CA ILE A 154 -14.61 -3.96 -6.01
C ILE A 154 -15.99 -4.63 -6.06
N THR A 155 -16.56 -4.77 -7.26
CA THR A 155 -17.89 -5.39 -7.43
C THR A 155 -17.90 -6.84 -6.95
N ALA A 156 -16.94 -7.65 -7.43
CA ALA A 156 -16.82 -9.05 -7.05
C ALA A 156 -16.57 -9.23 -5.54
N THR A 157 -15.74 -8.38 -4.94
CA THR A 157 -15.46 -8.42 -3.51
C THR A 157 -16.72 -8.09 -2.71
N LEU A 158 -17.46 -7.04 -3.07
CA LEU A 158 -18.71 -6.68 -2.38
C LEU A 158 -19.76 -7.80 -2.46
N GLU A 159 -19.86 -8.50 -3.59
CA GLU A 159 -20.71 -9.69 -3.72
C GLU A 159 -20.27 -10.82 -2.78
N CYS A 160 -18.96 -11.07 -2.68
CA CYS A 160 -18.40 -12.07 -1.76
C CYS A 160 -18.72 -11.73 -0.31
N LEU A 161 -18.50 -10.48 0.10
CA LEU A 161 -18.82 -9.98 1.44
C LEU A 161 -20.31 -10.13 1.76
N GLN A 162 -21.19 -9.83 0.80
CA GLN A 162 -22.63 -10.01 0.97
C GLN A 162 -23.01 -11.48 1.17
N ARG A 163 -22.37 -12.42 0.45
CA ARG A 163 -22.64 -13.87 0.56
C ARG A 163 -22.25 -14.46 1.92
N ILE A 164 -21.24 -13.90 2.57
CA ILE A 164 -20.79 -14.34 3.89
C ILE A 164 -21.36 -13.48 5.04
N GLY A 165 -22.03 -12.37 4.72
CA GLY A 165 -22.60 -11.46 5.71
C GLY A 165 -21.56 -10.60 6.45
N LEU A 166 -20.36 -10.42 5.89
CA LEU A 166 -19.30 -9.59 6.46
C LEU A 166 -19.51 -8.11 6.08
N PRO A 167 -19.66 -7.18 7.04
CA PRO A 167 -19.75 -5.77 6.73
C PRO A 167 -18.51 -5.24 6.00
N LYS A 168 -18.73 -4.42 4.97
CA LYS A 168 -17.66 -3.80 4.16
C LYS A 168 -16.62 -3.08 5.04
N ASP A 169 -17.06 -2.31 6.03
CA ASP A 169 -16.20 -1.54 6.92
C ASP A 169 -15.29 -2.44 7.76
N LYS A 170 -15.78 -3.60 8.21
CA LYS A 170 -14.97 -4.61 8.90
C LYS A 170 -13.92 -5.23 7.98
N PHE A 171 -14.28 -5.58 6.75
CA PHE A 171 -13.32 -6.04 5.75
C PHE A 171 -12.24 -4.99 5.44
N VAL A 172 -12.64 -3.75 5.20
CA VAL A 172 -11.70 -2.64 4.96
C VAL A 172 -10.80 -2.39 6.18
N TYR A 173 -11.33 -2.54 7.40
CA TYR A 173 -10.53 -2.43 8.62
C TYR A 173 -9.48 -3.54 8.72
N MET A 174 -9.86 -4.81 8.49
CA MET A 174 -8.94 -5.95 8.49
C MET A 174 -7.84 -5.82 7.44
N THR A 175 -8.18 -5.39 6.22
CA THR A 175 -7.17 -5.12 5.19
C THR A 175 -6.27 -3.94 5.56
N GLY A 176 -6.79 -2.93 6.27
CA GLY A 176 -5.98 -1.86 6.87
C GLY A 176 -4.98 -2.38 7.91
N LEU A 177 -5.40 -3.29 8.79
CA LEU A 177 -4.52 -3.98 9.73
C LEU A 177 -3.42 -4.76 9.00
N LEU A 178 -3.78 -5.49 7.94
CA LEU A 178 -2.83 -6.24 7.12
C LEU A 178 -1.76 -5.33 6.51
N MET A 179 -2.18 -4.20 5.92
CA MET A 179 -1.22 -3.25 5.31
C MET A 179 -0.28 -2.67 6.37
N LYS A 180 -0.81 -2.32 7.55
CA LYS A 180 0.03 -1.86 8.66
C LYS A 180 1.01 -2.95 9.13
N PHE A 181 0.54 -4.18 9.29
CA PHE A 181 1.37 -5.33 9.65
C PHE A 181 2.51 -5.53 8.64
N LEU A 182 2.18 -5.56 7.35
CA LEU A 182 3.13 -5.73 6.25
C LEU A 182 4.11 -4.56 6.13
N SER A 183 3.70 -3.32 6.42
CA SER A 183 4.57 -2.14 6.29
C SER A 183 5.85 -2.19 7.14
N SER A 184 5.90 -3.07 8.14
CA SER A 184 7.07 -3.31 8.99
C SER A 184 7.93 -4.52 8.60
N ARG A 185 7.49 -5.28 7.60
CA ARG A 185 8.04 -6.59 7.21
C ARG A 185 8.37 -6.69 5.73
N TYR A 186 7.63 -5.98 4.90
CA TYR A 186 7.67 -6.04 3.45
C TYR A 186 7.56 -4.63 2.86
N PHE A 187 8.35 -4.37 1.82
CA PHE A 187 8.24 -3.19 0.99
C PHE A 187 7.93 -3.62 -0.44
N GLY A 188 6.89 -3.06 -1.04
CA GLY A 188 6.50 -3.34 -2.41
C GLY A 188 4.99 -3.36 -2.60
N ALA A 189 4.56 -3.62 -3.83
CA ALA A 189 3.17 -3.94 -4.11
C ALA A 189 2.87 -5.37 -3.65
N CYS A 190 1.64 -5.61 -3.21
CA CYS A 190 1.07 -6.94 -3.02
C CYS A 190 -0.15 -7.07 -3.93
N HIS A 191 -0.40 -8.29 -4.42
CA HIS A 191 -1.64 -8.60 -5.13
C HIS A 191 -2.63 -9.26 -4.17
N LEU A 192 -3.91 -8.95 -4.30
CA LEU A 192 -4.97 -9.50 -3.45
C LEU A 192 -5.98 -10.24 -4.32
N ASP A 193 -6.13 -11.53 -4.09
CA ASP A 193 -7.20 -12.34 -4.66
C ASP A 193 -8.22 -12.70 -3.57
N ILE A 194 -9.51 -12.65 -3.91
CA ILE A 194 -10.60 -12.85 -2.97
C ILE A 194 -11.62 -13.80 -3.57
N GLY A 195 -11.87 -14.88 -2.84
CA GLY A 195 -12.85 -15.89 -3.20
C GLY A 195 -13.77 -16.26 -2.04
N VAL A 196 -14.89 -16.89 -2.36
CA VAL A 196 -15.74 -17.54 -1.36
C VAL A 196 -15.75 -19.04 -1.63
N SER A 197 -15.36 -19.82 -0.64
CA SER A 197 -15.48 -21.27 -0.65
C SER A 197 -16.67 -21.70 0.19
N GLN A 198 -17.43 -22.68 -0.30
CA GLN A 198 -18.51 -23.29 0.46
C GLN A 198 -17.97 -24.53 1.16
N THR A 199 -18.06 -24.56 2.48
CA THR A 199 -17.66 -25.69 3.32
C THR A 199 -18.87 -26.26 4.06
N GLU A 200 -18.68 -27.40 4.74
CA GLU A 200 -19.69 -27.96 5.63
C GLU A 200 -20.05 -27.02 6.80
N ALA A 201 -19.12 -26.14 7.20
CA ALA A 201 -19.30 -25.17 8.28
C ALA A 201 -19.97 -23.86 7.82
N GLY A 202 -20.13 -23.65 6.50
CA GLY A 202 -20.67 -22.42 5.92
C GLY A 202 -19.80 -21.86 4.81
N ASN A 203 -20.08 -20.62 4.43
CA ASN A 203 -19.28 -19.90 3.44
C ASN A 203 -18.08 -19.27 4.13
N ILE A 204 -16.88 -19.50 3.60
CA ILE A 204 -15.63 -18.90 4.08
C ILE A 204 -15.13 -17.95 2.99
N LEU A 205 -14.73 -16.75 3.39
CA LEU A 205 -14.01 -15.82 2.54
C LEU A 205 -12.52 -16.18 2.59
N SER A 206 -11.94 -16.53 1.45
CA SER A 206 -10.51 -16.72 1.28
C SER A 206 -9.90 -15.45 0.69
N MET A 207 -8.80 -15.01 1.27
CA MET A 207 -8.08 -13.82 0.87
C MET A 207 -6.60 -14.16 0.71
N ASP A 208 -6.16 -14.30 -0.53
CA ASP A 208 -4.77 -14.62 -0.86
C ASP A 208 -4.00 -13.33 -1.17
N VAL A 209 -2.94 -13.09 -0.40
CA VAL A 209 -2.09 -11.90 -0.44
C VAL A 209 -0.74 -12.31 -1.01
N TYR A 210 -0.53 -12.03 -2.29
CA TYR A 210 0.68 -12.43 -2.99
C TYR A 210 1.81 -11.41 -2.77
N LEU A 211 2.94 -11.89 -2.25
CA LEU A 211 4.14 -11.11 -1.94
C LEU A 211 5.30 -11.52 -2.87
N TYR A 212 5.92 -10.53 -3.54
CA TYR A 212 7.02 -10.77 -4.46
C TYR A 212 8.35 -10.87 -3.73
N ASN A 213 9.22 -11.79 -4.16
CA ASN A 213 10.55 -12.01 -3.55
C ASN A 213 10.50 -12.32 -2.03
N VAL A 214 9.47 -13.04 -1.59
CA VAL A 214 9.34 -13.54 -0.22
C VAL A 214 9.24 -15.07 -0.27
N ALA A 215 10.01 -15.75 0.58
CA ALA A 215 10.01 -17.21 0.64
C ALA A 215 8.77 -17.75 1.36
N SER A 216 8.37 -18.99 1.04
CA SER A 216 7.21 -19.64 1.66
C SER A 216 7.30 -19.68 3.19
N ASP A 217 8.49 -19.91 3.75
CA ASP A 217 8.69 -19.94 5.21
C ASP A 217 8.40 -18.58 5.88
N ASP A 218 8.76 -17.47 5.22
CA ASP A 218 8.44 -16.13 5.72
C ASP A 218 6.95 -15.83 5.59
N CYS A 219 6.32 -16.23 4.48
CA CYS A 219 4.88 -16.09 4.29
C CYS A 219 4.08 -16.87 5.34
N LEU A 220 4.42 -18.13 5.63
CA LEU A 220 3.78 -18.93 6.67
C LEU A 220 3.94 -18.31 8.06
N ARG A 221 5.12 -17.79 8.36
CA ARG A 221 5.34 -17.05 9.61
C ARG A 221 4.47 -15.79 9.68
N PHE A 222 4.30 -15.10 8.55
CA PHE A 222 3.43 -13.92 8.49
C PHE A 222 1.96 -14.26 8.68
N ASP A 223 1.49 -15.41 8.18
CA ASP A 223 0.12 -15.89 8.42
C ASP A 223 -0.15 -16.03 9.91
N ASP A 224 0.73 -16.75 10.62
CA ASP A 224 0.63 -16.98 12.06
C ASP A 224 0.67 -15.65 12.84
N GLU A 225 1.66 -14.80 12.55
CA GLU A 225 1.82 -13.50 13.22
C GLU A 225 0.64 -12.55 12.95
N PHE A 226 0.03 -12.61 11.75
CA PHE A 226 -1.09 -11.75 11.42
C PHE A 226 -2.41 -12.25 12.02
N LEU A 227 -2.58 -13.56 12.19
CA LEU A 227 -3.71 -14.10 12.92
C LEU A 227 -3.75 -13.58 14.37
N ASP A 228 -2.58 -13.51 15.03
CA ASP A 228 -2.48 -12.90 16.36
C ASP A 228 -2.90 -11.42 16.35
N VAL A 229 -2.59 -10.67 15.28
CA VAL A 229 -3.05 -9.27 15.13
C VAL A 229 -4.57 -9.19 15.08
N LEU A 230 -5.25 -10.11 14.39
CA LEU A 230 -6.72 -10.14 14.34
C LEU A 230 -7.33 -10.53 15.69
N ILE A 231 -6.72 -11.49 16.39
CA ILE A 231 -7.18 -11.97 17.69
C ILE A 231 -7.04 -10.90 18.78
N ASP A 232 -5.93 -10.15 18.77
CA ASP A 232 -5.60 -9.16 19.79
C ASP A 232 -6.21 -7.76 19.51
N ASP A 233 -6.79 -7.53 18.32
CA ASP A 233 -7.39 -6.24 17.97
C ASP A 233 -8.70 -6.00 18.75
N LYS A 234 -8.76 -4.86 19.46
CA LYS A 234 -9.89 -4.52 20.34
C LYS A 234 -11.13 -4.02 19.61
N ASN A 235 -11.05 -3.77 18.31
CA ASN A 235 -12.14 -3.28 17.47
C ASN A 235 -12.74 -4.40 16.59
N LEU A 236 -12.20 -5.61 16.69
CA LEU A 236 -12.72 -6.81 16.05
C LEU A 236 -13.28 -7.76 17.11
N ASP A 237 -14.50 -8.22 16.88
CA ASP A 237 -15.05 -9.37 17.58
C ASP A 237 -14.70 -10.65 16.81
N TYR A 238 -14.67 -11.80 17.48
CA TYR A 238 -14.44 -13.10 16.83
C TYR A 238 -15.36 -13.32 15.61
N ASN A 239 -16.61 -12.84 15.67
CA ASN A 239 -17.55 -12.94 14.55
C ASN A 239 -17.16 -12.12 13.32
N ASP A 240 -16.28 -11.14 13.44
CA ASP A 240 -15.84 -10.31 12.32
C ASP A 240 -14.81 -11.05 11.44
N TYR A 241 -14.05 -12.00 11.99
CA TYR A 241 -12.95 -12.66 11.27
C TYR A 241 -12.99 -14.19 11.26
N LYS A 242 -13.87 -14.84 12.04
CA LYS A 242 -13.92 -16.33 12.12
C LYS A 242 -14.16 -17.04 10.79
N ASP A 243 -14.83 -16.38 9.84
CA ASP A 243 -15.18 -16.91 8.52
C ASP A 243 -14.28 -16.30 7.42
N VAL A 244 -13.16 -15.69 7.81
CA VAL A 244 -12.18 -15.08 6.92
C VAL A 244 -10.84 -15.80 7.08
N MET A 245 -10.37 -16.40 5.99
CA MET A 245 -9.05 -17.00 5.91
C MET A 245 -8.14 -16.09 5.10
N ILE A 246 -7.03 -15.68 5.71
CA ILE A 246 -6.04 -14.80 5.09
C ILE A 246 -4.77 -15.62 4.91
N HIS A 247 -4.28 -15.67 3.68
CA HIS A 247 -3.07 -16.38 3.31
C HIS A 247 -2.10 -15.40 2.68
N LEU A 248 -0.91 -15.26 3.25
CA LEU A 248 0.22 -14.63 2.62
C LEU A 248 0.94 -15.69 1.80
N VAL A 249 1.13 -15.42 0.51
CA VAL A 249 1.59 -16.42 -0.46
C VAL A 249 2.73 -15.81 -1.28
N PRO A 250 3.82 -16.54 -1.55
CA PRO A 250 4.80 -16.10 -2.54
C PRO A 250 4.14 -15.86 -3.90
N ALA A 251 4.43 -14.73 -4.53
CA ALA A 251 3.80 -14.34 -5.79
C ALA A 251 4.09 -15.31 -6.96
N GLU A 252 5.11 -16.16 -6.85
CA GLU A 252 5.39 -17.22 -7.82
C GLU A 252 4.30 -18.30 -7.91
N TYR A 253 3.43 -18.40 -6.89
CA TYR A 253 2.25 -19.27 -6.90
C TYR A 253 0.98 -18.57 -7.37
N SER A 254 1.08 -17.30 -7.79
CA SER A 254 -0.05 -16.62 -8.38
C SER A 254 -0.28 -17.10 -9.80
N ASP A 255 -1.51 -17.48 -10.14
CA ASP A 255 -1.93 -17.73 -11.53
C ASP A 255 -2.11 -16.42 -12.34
N LEU A 256 -1.78 -15.27 -11.73
CA LEU A 256 -1.96 -13.95 -12.31
C LEU A 256 -0.65 -13.44 -12.91
N GLU A 257 -0.73 -12.81 -14.08
CA GLU A 257 0.44 -12.18 -14.71
C GLU A 257 1.03 -11.09 -13.79
N PRO A 258 2.37 -10.98 -13.67
CA PRO A 258 3.00 -9.89 -12.95
C PRO A 258 2.54 -8.53 -13.50
N ALA A 259 2.14 -7.63 -12.60
CA ALA A 259 1.67 -6.28 -12.95
C ALA A 259 2.83 -5.34 -13.35
#